data_AF-A0A1V5VZZ7-F1
#
_entry.id   AF-A0A1V5VZZ7-F1
#
_cell.length_a   1.000
_cell.length_b   1.000
_cell.length_c   1.000
_cell.angle_alpha   90.00
_cell.angle_beta   90.00
_cell.angle_gamma   90.00
#
_symmetry.space_group_name_H-M   'P 1'
#
loop_
_entity.id
_entity.type
_entity.pdbx_description
1 polymer ?
#
loop_
_entity_poly.entity_id
_entity_poly.type
_entity_poly.pdbx_seq_one_letter_code
_entity_poly.pdbx_strand_id
1 'polypeptide(L)'
;MAYVYEVLQENYEVTAFFYNPNIMPQEEYIVRLNELTSYSKTRGFPLLIEEPDVKKWVSLVKDYKFMGERSQRCWICYEMRLEKTFQKAKELKFDIVATSLSISPHKDASKINEAGDRLSQKYGVAFLIADFKKNDGVRKSIELSKKNSFYRQNYCGCIYSKLEKNKDSGWSRKSLEYRLSQAQINSSTMQLEFTDTIDLHHFHPADTELIIDHFLRNAVEKKYKVVKIIHGKGKSVKKRNLYKILKVRPEVVLFRDDSDNWGATIVEIFLPK
;
A
#
# COMPACT_ATOMS: atom_id res chain seq x y z
N MET A 1 2.65 -16.08 -1.21
CA MET A 1 3.03 -16.88 -2.39
C MET A 1 2.29 -18.22 -2.40
N ALA A 2 2.36 -19.02 -1.33
CA ALA A 2 1.72 -20.34 -1.23
C ALA A 2 0.29 -20.43 -1.79
N TYR A 3 -0.62 -19.55 -1.36
CA TYR A 3 -2.01 -19.57 -1.86
C TYR A 3 -2.12 -19.37 -3.38
N VAL A 4 -1.33 -18.46 -3.95
CA VAL A 4 -1.36 -18.19 -5.39
C VAL A 4 -0.80 -19.38 -6.17
N TYR A 5 0.23 -20.04 -5.64
CA TYR A 5 0.71 -21.30 -6.19
C TYR A 5 -0.40 -22.37 -6.16
N GLU A 6 -1.09 -22.55 -5.02
CA GLU A 6 -2.15 -23.56 -4.89
C GLU A 6 -3.31 -23.34 -5.86
N VAL A 7 -3.66 -22.09 -6.17
CA VAL A 7 -4.69 -21.76 -7.16
C VAL A 7 -4.21 -21.99 -8.60
N LEU A 8 -2.95 -21.69 -8.91
CA LEU A 8 -2.45 -21.77 -10.28
C LEU A 8 -2.11 -23.20 -10.70
N GLN A 9 -1.63 -24.04 -9.79
CA GLN A 9 -1.28 -25.43 -10.11
C GLN A 9 -2.48 -26.28 -10.58
N GLU A 10 -3.73 -25.82 -10.35
CA GLU A 10 -4.93 -26.52 -10.83
C GLU A 10 -5.04 -26.50 -12.36
N ASN A 11 -4.44 -25.50 -13.03
CA ASN A 11 -4.60 -25.28 -14.47
C ASN A 11 -3.29 -25.05 -15.23
N TYR A 12 -2.15 -24.94 -14.53
CA TYR A 12 -0.85 -24.60 -15.10
C TYR A 12 0.27 -25.45 -14.49
N GLU A 13 1.34 -25.68 -15.26
CA GLU A 13 2.61 -26.14 -14.72
C GLU A 13 3.35 -24.95 -14.09
N VAL A 14 3.45 -24.94 -12.76
CA VAL A 14 3.91 -23.75 -12.03
C VAL A 14 5.32 -23.95 -11.47
N THR A 15 6.24 -23.09 -11.90
CA THR A 15 7.51 -22.85 -11.21
C THR A 15 7.44 -21.56 -10.41
N ALA A 16 7.74 -21.63 -9.11
CA ALA A 16 7.82 -20.45 -8.26
C ALA A 16 9.14 -19.72 -8.47
N PHE A 17 9.12 -18.39 -8.47
CA PHE A 17 10.32 -17.55 -8.56
C PHE A 17 10.40 -16.57 -7.38
N PHE A 18 11.49 -16.66 -6.61
CA PHE A 18 11.75 -15.79 -5.47
C PHE A 18 12.82 -14.75 -5.81
N TYR A 19 12.36 -13.55 -6.18
CA TYR A 19 13.20 -12.35 -6.33
C TYR A 19 12.57 -11.18 -5.58
N ASN A 20 13.18 -10.81 -4.45
CA ASN A 20 12.62 -9.83 -3.53
C ASN A 20 13.70 -8.86 -3.02
N PRO A 21 14.22 -7.97 -3.90
CA PRO A 21 15.28 -7.02 -3.55
C PRO A 21 14.84 -5.97 -2.53
N ASN A 22 13.54 -5.85 -2.31
CA ASN A 22 12.96 -4.94 -1.36
C ASN A 22 12.92 -5.50 0.08
N ILE A 23 13.15 -6.79 0.33
CA ILE A 23 12.95 -7.35 1.68
C ILE A 23 14.16 -6.98 2.54
N MET A 24 13.90 -6.20 3.59
CA MET A 24 14.89 -5.70 4.53
C MET A 24 14.26 -5.59 5.94
N PRO A 25 15.03 -5.85 7.00
CA PRO A 25 16.46 -6.18 7.00
C PRO A 25 16.72 -7.64 6.56
N GLN A 26 18.00 -8.03 6.50
CA GLN A 26 18.41 -9.33 5.97
C GLN A 26 17.75 -10.52 6.69
N GLU A 27 17.48 -10.37 7.99
CA GLU A 27 16.81 -11.41 8.79
C GLU A 27 15.40 -11.69 8.28
N GLU A 28 14.67 -10.66 7.83
CA GLU A 28 13.35 -10.81 7.22
C GLU A 28 13.43 -11.59 5.90
N TYR A 29 14.46 -11.31 5.11
CA TYR A 29 14.70 -12.00 3.83
C TYR A 29 14.93 -13.49 4.08
N ILE A 30 15.82 -13.82 5.03
CA ILE A 30 16.15 -15.20 5.40
C ILE A 30 14.90 -15.94 5.88
N VAL A 31 14.12 -15.35 6.79
CA VAL A 31 12.88 -15.98 7.30
C VAL A 31 11.90 -16.28 6.16
N ARG A 32 11.63 -15.32 5.29
CA ARG A 32 10.69 -15.50 4.17
C ARG A 32 11.19 -16.48 3.12
N LEU A 33 12.50 -16.50 2.84
CA LEU A 33 13.11 -17.45 1.92
C LEU A 33 13.06 -18.87 2.47
N ASN A 34 13.43 -19.06 3.74
CA ASN A 34 13.44 -20.37 4.39
C ASN A 34 12.03 -20.97 4.47
N GLU A 35 11.03 -20.16 4.78
CA GLU A 35 9.63 -20.60 4.78
C GLU A 35 9.20 -21.10 3.40
N LEU A 36 9.44 -20.30 2.35
CA LEU A 36 9.07 -20.69 0.99
C LEU A 36 9.84 -21.93 0.51
N THR A 37 11.13 -22.01 0.83
CA THR A 37 11.98 -23.16 0.51
C THR A 37 11.51 -24.42 1.19
N SER A 38 11.14 -24.34 2.48
CA SER A 38 10.61 -25.46 3.24
C SER A 38 9.26 -25.91 2.65
N TYR A 39 8.36 -24.97 2.36
CA TYR A 39 7.07 -25.29 1.76
C TYR A 39 7.20 -25.88 0.35
N SER A 40 8.13 -25.37 -0.47
CA SER A 40 8.48 -25.94 -1.78
C SER A 40 8.92 -27.39 -1.67
N LYS A 41 9.81 -27.71 -0.72
CA LYS A 41 10.23 -29.09 -0.46
C LYS A 41 9.08 -29.98 0.01
N THR A 42 8.27 -29.52 0.96
CA THR A 42 7.13 -30.28 1.49
C THR A 42 6.06 -30.56 0.43
N ARG A 43 5.84 -29.64 -0.50
CA ARG A 43 4.82 -29.77 -1.56
C ARG A 43 5.36 -30.27 -2.89
N GLY A 44 6.66 -30.37 -3.05
CA GLY A 44 7.32 -30.92 -4.24
C GLY A 44 7.20 -30.03 -5.48
N PHE A 45 7.20 -28.69 -5.33
CA PHE A 45 7.11 -27.78 -6.48
C PHE A 45 8.44 -27.09 -6.82
N PRO A 46 8.72 -26.82 -8.11
CA PRO A 46 9.95 -26.14 -8.53
C PRO A 46 10.04 -24.72 -7.98
N LEU A 47 11.17 -24.39 -7.36
CA LEU A 47 11.45 -23.06 -6.81
C LEU A 47 12.79 -22.56 -7.34
N LEU A 48 12.74 -21.48 -8.11
CA LEU A 48 13.89 -20.70 -8.54
C LEU A 48 14.13 -19.56 -7.55
N ILE A 49 15.37 -19.43 -7.09
CA ILE A 49 15.80 -18.37 -6.17
C ILE A 49 16.86 -17.54 -6.89
N GLU A 50 16.74 -16.22 -6.83
CA GLU A 50 17.69 -15.29 -7.43
C GLU A 50 18.13 -14.27 -6.38
N GLU A 51 19.43 -13.97 -6.37
CA GLU A 51 20.01 -13.04 -5.40
C GLU A 51 19.41 -11.64 -5.54
N PRO A 52 19.00 -11.00 -4.42
CA PRO A 52 18.37 -9.70 -4.45
C PRO A 52 19.38 -8.58 -4.76
N ASP A 53 19.10 -7.79 -5.80
CA ASP A 53 19.85 -6.55 -6.06
C ASP A 53 19.33 -5.39 -5.18
N VAL A 54 19.67 -5.45 -3.90
CA VAL A 54 19.24 -4.47 -2.89
C VAL A 54 19.75 -3.07 -3.23
N LYS A 55 20.99 -2.95 -3.73
CA LYS A 55 21.60 -1.66 -4.07
C LYS A 55 20.82 -0.95 -5.17
N LYS A 56 20.50 -1.66 -6.25
CA LYS A 56 19.65 -1.13 -7.34
C LYS A 56 18.25 -0.80 -6.83
N TRP A 57 17.67 -1.63 -5.98
CA TRP A 57 16.36 -1.32 -5.42
C TRP A 57 16.38 0.00 -4.64
N VAL A 58 17.34 0.16 -3.71
CA VAL A 58 17.50 1.40 -2.93
C VAL A 58 17.72 2.61 -3.85
N SER A 59 18.57 2.49 -4.87
CA SER A 59 18.83 3.61 -5.79
C SER A 59 17.59 4.05 -6.57
N LEU A 60 16.73 3.10 -6.96
CA LEU A 60 15.48 3.38 -7.68
C LEU A 60 14.41 4.03 -6.79
N VAL A 61 14.37 3.73 -5.49
CA VAL A 61 13.30 4.20 -4.60
C VAL A 61 13.70 5.32 -3.65
N LYS A 62 14.99 5.68 -3.56
CA LYS A 62 15.52 6.63 -2.56
C LYS A 62 14.82 7.99 -2.56
N ASP A 63 14.44 8.49 -3.74
CA ASP A 63 13.83 9.82 -3.89
C ASP A 63 12.33 9.79 -3.56
N TYR A 64 11.75 8.59 -3.51
CA TYR A 64 10.34 8.34 -3.18
C TYR A 64 10.17 7.74 -1.78
N LYS A 65 11.24 7.68 -0.97
CA LYS A 65 11.26 6.98 0.34
C LYS A 65 10.18 7.44 1.31
N PHE A 66 9.75 8.70 1.22
CA PHE A 66 8.74 9.33 2.06
C PHE A 66 7.32 9.32 1.47
N MET A 67 7.09 8.69 0.32
CA MET A 67 5.75 8.65 -0.28
C MET A 67 4.80 7.61 0.35
N GLY A 68 5.22 6.88 1.38
CA GLY A 68 4.38 5.85 2.00
C GLY A 68 4.10 4.64 1.10
N GLU A 69 3.32 3.68 1.61
CA GLU A 69 2.85 2.54 0.82
C GLU A 69 1.81 2.96 -0.24
N ARG A 70 1.63 2.14 -1.29
CA ARG A 70 0.69 2.37 -2.40
C ARG A 70 0.92 3.69 -3.17
N SER A 71 2.19 4.10 -3.25
CA SER A 71 2.65 5.28 -3.97
C SER A 71 3.65 4.93 -5.07
N GLN A 72 4.26 5.93 -5.71
CA GLN A 72 5.34 5.79 -6.69
C GLN A 72 6.46 4.85 -6.22
N ARG A 73 6.80 4.92 -4.92
CA ARG A 73 7.76 4.01 -4.29
C ARG A 73 7.38 2.54 -4.50
N CYS A 74 6.10 2.21 -4.32
CA CYS A 74 5.60 0.85 -4.49
C CYS A 74 5.51 0.46 -5.97
N TRP A 75 5.11 1.36 -6.87
CA TRP A 75 5.02 1.06 -8.30
C TRP A 75 6.39 0.72 -8.88
N ILE A 76 7.42 1.50 -8.54
CA ILE A 76 8.83 1.21 -8.91
C ILE A 76 9.28 -0.15 -8.36
N CYS A 77 8.93 -0.46 -7.12
CA CYS A 77 9.24 -1.75 -6.50
C CYS A 77 8.55 -2.93 -7.22
N TYR A 78 7.29 -2.78 -7.63
CA TYR A 78 6.57 -3.79 -8.41
C TYR A 78 7.21 -3.99 -9.78
N GLU A 79 7.50 -2.88 -10.49
CA GLU A 79 8.13 -2.88 -11.81
C GLU A 79 9.43 -3.66 -11.79
N MET A 80 10.37 -3.32 -10.91
CA MET A 80 11.68 -3.97 -10.82
C MET A 80 11.56 -5.48 -10.58
N ARG A 81 10.62 -5.89 -9.73
CA ARG A 81 10.42 -7.30 -9.39
C ARG A 81 9.77 -8.08 -10.52
N LEU A 82 8.76 -7.51 -11.15
CA LEU A 82 8.10 -8.09 -12.31
C LEU A 82 9.09 -8.17 -13.47
N GLU A 83 9.82 -7.11 -13.77
CA GLU A 83 10.77 -7.06 -14.87
C GLU A 83 11.82 -8.16 -14.77
N LYS A 84 12.41 -8.39 -13.58
CA LYS A 84 13.32 -9.51 -13.36
C LYS A 84 12.63 -10.87 -13.56
N THR A 85 11.35 -10.99 -13.20
CA THR A 85 10.55 -12.21 -13.44
C THR A 85 10.35 -12.44 -14.94
N PHE A 86 10.01 -11.41 -15.72
CA PHE A 86 9.88 -11.51 -17.17
C PHE A 86 11.21 -11.83 -17.87
N GLN A 87 12.32 -11.25 -17.40
CA GLN A 87 13.65 -11.60 -17.90
C GLN A 87 13.95 -13.08 -17.70
N LYS A 88 13.72 -13.61 -16.48
CA LYS A 88 13.93 -15.02 -16.16
C LYS A 88 12.96 -15.93 -16.92
N ALA A 89 11.71 -15.52 -17.07
CA ALA A 89 10.70 -16.26 -17.84
C ALA A 89 11.12 -16.39 -19.31
N LYS A 90 11.60 -15.31 -19.93
CA LYS A 90 12.11 -15.33 -21.31
C LYS A 90 13.37 -16.20 -21.47
N GLU A 91 14.31 -16.08 -20.54
CA GLU A 91 15.55 -16.89 -20.50
C GLU A 91 15.24 -18.39 -20.48
N LEU A 92 14.27 -18.79 -19.65
CA LEU A 92 13.86 -20.18 -19.45
C LEU A 92 12.70 -20.62 -20.34
N LYS A 93 12.24 -19.75 -21.25
CA LYS A 93 11.15 -20.01 -22.22
C LYS A 93 9.80 -20.39 -21.57
N PHE A 94 9.44 -19.74 -20.46
CA PHE A 94 8.08 -19.82 -19.91
C PHE A 94 7.09 -19.02 -20.78
N ASP A 95 5.87 -19.54 -20.93
CA ASP A 95 4.81 -18.91 -21.73
C ASP A 95 4.12 -17.74 -21.01
N ILE A 96 3.95 -17.85 -19.69
CA ILE A 96 3.12 -16.94 -18.89
C ILE A 96 3.84 -16.57 -17.59
N VAL A 97 3.81 -15.28 -17.23
CA VAL A 97 4.18 -14.76 -15.92
C VAL A 97 2.93 -14.46 -15.11
N ALA A 98 2.91 -14.91 -13.86
CA ALA A 98 1.94 -14.50 -12.85
C ALA A 98 2.66 -13.97 -11.61
N THR A 99 1.95 -13.26 -10.73
CA THR A 99 2.57 -12.69 -9.53
C THR A 99 1.75 -12.87 -8.28
N SER A 100 2.42 -13.28 -7.20
CA SER A 100 1.81 -13.31 -5.86
C SER A 100 1.70 -11.93 -5.22
N LEU A 101 2.12 -10.85 -5.89
CA LEU A 101 1.94 -9.48 -5.37
C LEU A 101 0.45 -9.13 -5.19
N SER A 102 -0.43 -9.60 -6.09
CA SER A 102 -1.82 -9.15 -6.09
C SER A 102 -2.70 -9.78 -5.02
N ILE A 103 -2.25 -10.82 -4.29
CA ILE A 103 -2.95 -11.37 -3.10
C ILE A 103 -2.87 -10.46 -1.87
N SER A 104 -1.86 -9.58 -1.80
CA SER A 104 -1.61 -8.78 -0.61
C SER A 104 -2.67 -7.68 -0.49
N PRO A 105 -3.43 -7.59 0.62
CA PRO A 105 -4.44 -6.55 0.80
C PRO A 105 -3.84 -5.14 0.78
N HIS A 106 -2.55 -5.01 1.07
CA HIS A 106 -1.83 -3.74 1.10
C HIS A 106 -1.28 -3.29 -0.25
N LYS A 107 -1.35 -4.13 -1.29
CA LYS A 107 -0.81 -3.81 -2.62
C LYS A 107 -1.92 -3.45 -3.61
N ASP A 108 -1.60 -2.52 -4.50
CA ASP A 108 -2.51 -2.09 -5.54
C ASP A 108 -2.44 -3.03 -6.75
N ALA A 109 -3.49 -3.84 -6.95
CA ALA A 109 -3.53 -4.79 -8.05
C ALA A 109 -3.68 -4.14 -9.42
N SER A 110 -4.31 -2.96 -9.53
CA SER A 110 -4.39 -2.24 -10.81
C SER A 110 -2.98 -1.89 -11.27
N LYS A 111 -2.19 -1.30 -10.37
CA LYS A 111 -0.82 -0.87 -10.66
C LYS A 111 0.12 -2.04 -10.93
N ILE A 112 -0.07 -3.17 -10.26
CA ILE A 112 0.65 -4.42 -10.56
C ILE A 112 0.31 -4.91 -11.97
N ASN A 113 -0.98 -4.93 -12.33
CA ASN A 113 -1.44 -5.43 -13.62
C ASN A 113 -1.02 -4.51 -14.78
N GLU A 114 -1.08 -3.18 -14.59
CA GLU A 114 -0.55 -2.19 -15.54
C GLU A 114 0.95 -2.42 -15.83
N ALA A 115 1.75 -2.69 -14.79
CA ALA A 115 3.17 -3.01 -14.95
C ALA A 115 3.38 -4.35 -15.68
N GLY A 116 2.62 -5.38 -15.30
CA GLY A 116 2.68 -6.69 -15.93
C GLY A 116 2.32 -6.65 -17.42
N ASP A 117 1.30 -5.91 -17.80
CA ASP A 117 0.88 -5.73 -19.21
C ASP A 117 1.96 -5.05 -20.05
N ARG A 118 2.54 -3.94 -19.57
CA ARG A 118 3.67 -3.28 -20.25
C ARG A 118 4.86 -4.22 -20.43
N LEU A 119 5.21 -4.97 -19.38
CA LEU A 119 6.35 -5.90 -19.41
C LEU A 119 6.07 -7.11 -20.31
N SER A 120 4.81 -7.55 -20.39
CA SER A 120 4.39 -8.60 -21.32
C SER A 120 4.71 -8.22 -22.76
N GLN A 121 4.31 -7.00 -23.16
CA GLN A 121 4.60 -6.45 -24.48
C GLN A 121 6.11 -6.29 -24.72
N LYS A 122 6.85 -5.77 -23.72
CA LYS A 122 8.31 -5.56 -23.81
C LYS A 122 9.10 -6.86 -23.99
N TYR A 123 8.73 -7.91 -23.27
CA TYR A 123 9.51 -9.15 -23.25
C TYR A 123 8.99 -10.24 -24.20
N GLY A 124 7.74 -10.14 -24.64
CA GLY A 124 7.09 -11.15 -25.49
C GLY A 124 6.70 -12.41 -24.72
N VAL A 125 6.36 -12.28 -23.43
CA VAL A 125 5.89 -13.36 -22.56
C VAL A 125 4.53 -12.94 -22.02
N ALA A 126 3.52 -13.82 -22.04
CA ALA A 126 2.18 -13.44 -21.60
C ALA A 126 2.15 -13.10 -20.10
N PHE A 127 1.23 -12.23 -19.68
CA PHE A 127 1.01 -11.92 -18.28
C PHE A 127 -0.39 -12.32 -17.83
N LEU A 128 -0.48 -13.12 -16.77
CA LEU A 128 -1.75 -13.48 -16.16
C LEU A 128 -2.24 -12.32 -15.28
N ILE A 129 -3.11 -11.48 -15.86
CA ILE A 129 -3.81 -10.42 -15.14
C ILE A 129 -4.72 -11.07 -14.08
N ALA A 130 -4.42 -10.81 -12.81
CA ALA A 130 -5.19 -11.38 -11.71
C ALA A 130 -5.22 -10.47 -10.49
N ASP A 131 -6.39 -10.39 -9.86
CA ASP A 131 -6.51 -9.92 -8.48
C ASP A 131 -6.86 -11.09 -7.56
N PHE A 132 -5.82 -11.73 -7.03
CA PHE A 132 -5.98 -12.87 -6.13
C PHE A 132 -6.65 -12.50 -4.79
N LYS A 133 -6.97 -11.22 -4.51
CA LYS A 133 -7.80 -10.86 -3.35
C LYS A 133 -9.28 -11.22 -3.53
N LYS A 134 -9.75 -11.28 -4.78
CA LYS A 134 -11.15 -11.60 -5.12
C LYS A 134 -11.49 -13.05 -4.71
N ASN A 135 -12.78 -13.38 -4.68
CA ASN A 135 -13.27 -14.73 -4.35
C ASN A 135 -12.72 -15.29 -3.03
N ASP A 136 -12.71 -14.44 -1.99
CA ASP A 136 -12.17 -14.71 -0.65
C ASP A 136 -10.68 -15.05 -0.60
N GLY A 137 -9.89 -14.74 -1.63
CA GLY A 137 -8.50 -15.17 -1.68
C GLY A 137 -7.67 -14.68 -0.49
N VAL A 138 -7.90 -13.47 0.03
CA VAL A 138 -7.23 -12.99 1.26
C VAL A 138 -7.53 -13.90 2.45
N ARG A 139 -8.81 -14.24 2.67
CA ARG A 139 -9.24 -15.12 3.77
C ARG A 139 -8.64 -16.52 3.60
N LYS A 140 -8.73 -17.10 2.41
CA LYS A 140 -8.15 -18.42 2.09
C LYS A 140 -6.63 -18.44 2.29
N SER A 141 -5.93 -17.36 1.93
CA SER A 141 -4.49 -17.24 2.18
C SER A 141 -4.14 -17.21 3.68
N ILE A 142 -5.00 -16.63 4.52
CA ILE A 142 -4.85 -16.61 5.97
C ILE A 142 -5.09 -18.01 6.54
N GLU A 143 -6.11 -18.73 6.07
CA GLU A 143 -6.40 -20.11 6.47
C GLU A 143 -5.24 -21.04 6.12
N LEU A 144 -4.71 -20.92 4.90
CA LEU A 144 -3.54 -21.68 4.47
C LEU A 144 -2.30 -21.38 5.34
N SER A 145 -2.07 -20.10 5.65
CA SER A 145 -0.98 -19.70 6.55
C SER A 145 -1.12 -20.30 7.94
N LYS A 146 -2.32 -20.30 8.52
CA LYS A 146 -2.58 -20.94 9.82
C LYS A 146 -2.35 -22.46 9.77
N LYS A 147 -2.85 -23.12 8.73
CA LYS A 147 -2.73 -24.57 8.55
C LYS A 147 -1.28 -25.05 8.47
N ASN A 148 -0.40 -24.24 7.88
CA ASN A 148 1.02 -24.58 7.72
C ASN A 148 1.93 -23.82 8.71
N SER A 149 1.37 -23.12 9.70
CA SER A 149 2.12 -22.34 10.69
C SER A 149 3.10 -21.32 10.08
N PHE A 150 2.74 -20.71 8.95
CA PHE A 150 3.57 -19.72 8.28
C PHE A 150 3.71 -18.43 9.09
N TYR A 151 4.93 -17.90 9.11
CA TYR A 151 5.26 -16.55 9.53
C TYR A 151 4.37 -15.52 8.83
N ARG A 152 3.75 -14.65 9.62
CA ARG A 152 2.90 -13.56 9.12
C ARG A 152 3.58 -12.22 9.32
N GLN A 153 4.10 -11.71 8.21
CA GLN A 153 4.66 -10.38 8.12
C GLN A 153 3.65 -9.30 8.54
N ASN A 154 4.14 -8.28 9.24
CA ASN A 154 3.35 -7.14 9.70
C ASN A 154 3.69 -5.82 8.97
N TYR A 155 4.43 -5.91 7.86
CA TYR A 155 4.80 -4.83 6.94
C TYR A 155 5.04 -5.42 5.55
N CYS A 156 5.17 -4.59 4.51
CA CYS A 156 5.34 -5.08 3.13
C CYS A 156 6.62 -5.92 2.95
N GLY A 157 7.66 -5.59 3.72
CA GLY A 157 9.00 -6.20 3.65
C GLY A 157 10.09 -5.17 3.41
N CYS A 158 9.79 -3.98 2.88
CA CYS A 158 10.82 -2.94 2.71
C CYS A 158 11.10 -2.16 3.98
N ILE A 159 12.33 -1.67 4.09
CA ILE A 159 12.80 -0.92 5.26
C ILE A 159 11.92 0.29 5.55
N TYR A 160 11.43 0.99 4.53
CA TYR A 160 10.58 2.16 4.71
C TYR A 160 9.19 1.80 5.27
N SER A 161 8.57 0.74 4.76
CA SER A 161 7.31 0.20 5.31
C SER A 161 7.49 -0.26 6.77
N LYS A 162 8.67 -0.82 7.11
CA LYS A 162 9.03 -1.16 8.50
C LYS A 162 9.09 0.08 9.39
N LEU A 163 9.76 1.14 8.93
CA LEU A 163 9.89 2.41 9.67
C LEU A 163 8.55 3.13 9.84
N GLU A 164 7.65 2.99 8.87
CA GLU A 164 6.30 3.56 8.88
C GLU A 164 5.32 2.87 9.85
N LYS A 165 5.68 1.70 10.41
CA LYS A 165 4.82 1.00 11.36
C LYS A 165 4.53 1.79 12.63
N ASN A 166 5.52 2.52 13.14
CA ASN A 166 5.34 3.38 14.30
C ASN A 166 4.91 4.76 13.82
N LYS A 167 3.61 5.07 13.96
CA LYS A 167 3.01 6.35 13.55
C LYS A 167 3.65 7.54 14.27
N ASP A 168 4.14 7.35 15.49
CA ASP A 168 4.72 8.41 16.32
C ASP A 168 6.24 8.56 16.12
N SER A 169 6.85 7.79 15.22
CA SER A 169 8.27 7.91 14.93
C SER A 169 8.59 9.19 14.15
N GLY A 170 9.81 9.71 14.31
CA GLY A 170 10.29 10.83 13.50
C GLY A 170 10.29 10.53 12.00
N TRP A 171 10.44 9.26 11.60
CA TRP A 171 10.32 8.84 10.20
C TRP A 171 8.88 9.01 9.68
N SER A 172 7.89 8.53 10.42
CA SER A 172 6.48 8.64 10.03
C SER A 172 6.02 10.08 9.93
N ARG A 173 6.49 10.97 10.83
CA ARG A 173 6.24 12.42 10.75
C ARG A 173 6.84 13.02 9.47
N LYS A 174 8.12 12.76 9.17
CA LYS A 174 8.76 13.21 7.92
C LYS A 174 8.06 12.68 6.66
N SER A 175 7.63 11.41 6.69
CA SER A 175 6.90 10.77 5.60
C SER A 175 5.54 11.44 5.37
N LEU A 176 4.82 11.79 6.44
CA LEU A 176 3.61 12.59 6.35
C LEU A 176 3.89 13.99 5.79
N GLU A 177 4.80 14.76 6.40
CA GLU A 177 5.12 16.13 6.00
C GLU A 177 5.47 16.22 4.51
N TYR A 178 6.27 15.26 4.03
CA TYR A 178 6.59 15.13 2.62
C TYR A 178 5.34 14.87 1.77
N ARG A 179 4.46 13.95 2.17
CA ARG A 179 3.24 13.69 1.41
C ARG A 179 2.27 14.87 1.40
N LEU A 180 2.18 15.61 2.50
CA LEU A 180 1.41 16.85 2.57
C LEU A 180 1.98 17.90 1.64
N SER A 181 3.31 18.06 1.57
CA SER A 181 3.94 19.00 0.63
C SER A 181 3.75 18.57 -0.84
N GLN A 182 3.75 17.27 -1.14
CA GLN A 182 3.46 16.77 -2.49
C GLN A 182 1.99 16.90 -2.88
N ALA A 183 1.06 16.81 -1.93
CA ALA A 183 -0.35 17.13 -2.16
C ALA A 183 -0.58 18.65 -2.38
N GLN A 184 0.44 19.49 -2.10
CA GLN A 184 0.45 20.95 -2.21
C GLN A 184 1.59 21.49 -3.11
N ILE A 185 1.87 20.86 -4.26
CA ILE A 185 2.83 21.40 -5.25
C ILE A 185 2.18 22.64 -5.92
N ASN A 186 2.65 23.89 -5.83
CA ASN A 186 3.99 24.49 -5.60
C ASN A 186 4.03 25.54 -4.46
N SER A 187 4.97 25.41 -3.51
CA SER A 187 5.22 26.42 -2.45
C SER A 187 6.25 27.51 -2.80
N SER A 188 6.55 27.74 -4.08
CA SER A 188 7.19 29.00 -4.51
C SER A 188 6.16 30.07 -4.90
N THR A 189 4.86 29.75 -4.82
CA THR A 189 3.76 30.71 -5.01
C THR A 189 2.53 30.23 -4.25
N MET A 190 2.46 30.55 -2.95
CA MET A 190 1.23 30.84 -2.17
C MET A 190 1.48 30.59 -0.68
N GLN A 191 1.39 31.66 0.12
CA GLN A 191 0.91 31.54 1.49
C GLN A 191 -0.53 31.02 1.40
N LEU A 192 -0.75 29.72 1.64
CA LEU A 192 -2.10 29.17 1.70
C LEU A 192 -2.70 29.54 3.06
N GLU A 193 -3.70 30.43 3.05
CA GLU A 193 -4.56 30.66 4.21
C GLU A 193 -5.33 29.38 4.55
N PHE A 194 -5.34 29.00 5.82
CA PHE A 194 -6.16 27.90 6.30
C PHE A 194 -7.64 28.24 6.06
N THR A 195 -8.34 27.39 5.31
CA THR A 195 -9.77 27.52 5.04
C THR A 195 -10.60 26.61 5.95
N ASP A 196 -11.89 26.87 6.04
CA ASP A 196 -12.85 26.06 6.79
C ASP A 196 -13.14 24.69 6.15
N THR A 197 -12.52 24.36 5.02
CA THR A 197 -12.86 23.18 4.22
C THR A 197 -11.61 22.41 3.82
N ILE A 198 -11.64 21.08 3.99
CA ILE A 198 -10.58 20.17 3.52
C ILE A 198 -11.14 19.06 2.64
N ASP A 199 -10.45 18.78 1.53
CA ASP A 199 -10.79 17.67 0.63
C ASP A 199 -9.81 16.49 0.78
N LEU A 200 -10.29 15.40 1.39
CA LEU A 200 -9.56 14.17 1.63
C LEU A 200 -9.27 13.33 0.36
N HIS A 201 -9.72 13.76 -0.82
CA HIS A 201 -9.35 13.12 -2.08
C HIS A 201 -7.93 13.44 -2.52
N HIS A 202 -7.44 14.65 -2.20
CA HIS A 202 -6.07 15.07 -2.55
C HIS A 202 -5.01 14.39 -1.69
N PHE A 203 -5.42 13.61 -0.70
CA PHE A 203 -4.53 13.01 0.27
C PHE A 203 -4.54 11.50 0.21
N HIS A 204 -3.37 10.92 0.51
CA HIS A 204 -3.21 9.49 0.56
C HIS A 204 -4.08 8.88 1.68
N PRO A 205 -4.80 7.76 1.46
CA PRO A 205 -5.72 7.22 2.47
C PRO A 205 -5.09 6.93 3.84
N ALA A 206 -3.80 6.56 3.88
CA ALA A 206 -3.08 6.32 5.13
C ALA A 206 -2.90 7.58 6.00
N ASP A 207 -3.04 8.77 5.41
CA ASP A 207 -2.90 10.05 6.12
C ASP A 207 -4.19 10.60 6.67
N THR A 208 -5.32 10.00 6.31
CA THR A 208 -6.66 10.51 6.62
C THR A 208 -6.78 10.90 8.10
N GLU A 209 -6.39 10.01 9.01
CA GLU A 209 -6.46 10.25 10.45
C GLU A 209 -5.64 11.47 10.87
N LEU A 210 -4.38 11.51 10.47
CA LEU A 210 -3.46 12.57 10.85
C LEU A 210 -3.79 13.92 10.20
N ILE A 211 -4.35 13.90 9.00
CA ILE A 211 -4.84 15.10 8.30
C ILE A 211 -6.06 15.67 9.01
N ILE A 212 -7.04 14.83 9.35
CA ILE A 212 -8.22 15.26 10.11
C ILE A 212 -7.75 15.83 11.45
N ASP A 213 -6.85 15.14 12.11
CA ASP A 213 -6.25 15.56 13.38
C ASP A 213 -5.60 16.94 13.30
N HIS A 214 -4.78 17.18 12.28
CA HIS A 214 -4.10 18.46 12.08
C HIS A 214 -5.08 19.56 11.66
N PHE A 215 -6.02 19.24 10.77
CA PHE A 215 -7.06 20.16 10.30
C PHE A 215 -7.93 20.67 11.45
N LEU A 216 -8.39 19.77 12.34
CA LEU A 216 -9.19 20.14 13.50
C LEU A 216 -8.40 21.00 14.49
N ARG A 217 -7.13 20.69 14.75
CA ARG A 217 -6.27 21.53 15.61
C ARG A 217 -6.09 22.93 15.05
N ASN A 218 -5.81 23.05 13.75
CA ASN A 218 -5.68 24.34 13.09
C ASN A 218 -7.02 25.10 13.08
N ALA A 219 -8.15 24.41 12.91
CA ALA A 219 -9.46 25.02 12.98
C ALA A 219 -9.74 25.61 14.38
N VAL A 220 -9.35 24.92 15.46
CA VAL A 220 -9.41 25.45 16.83
C VAL A 220 -8.50 26.68 16.98
N GLU A 221 -7.24 26.59 16.55
CA GLU A 221 -6.26 27.68 16.65
C GLU A 221 -6.74 28.94 15.89
N LYS A 222 -7.31 28.75 14.71
CA LYS A 222 -7.84 29.82 13.85
C LYS A 222 -9.29 30.20 14.17
N LYS A 223 -9.87 29.64 15.24
CA LYS A 223 -11.21 29.96 15.76
C LYS A 223 -12.37 29.71 14.78
N TYR A 224 -12.27 28.68 13.94
CA TYR A 224 -13.39 28.21 13.12
C TYR A 224 -14.40 27.44 13.97
N LYS A 225 -15.66 27.89 13.95
CA LYS A 225 -16.77 27.22 14.67
C LYS A 225 -17.33 26.02 13.93
N VAL A 226 -17.26 26.06 12.59
CA VAL A 226 -17.78 25.04 11.71
C VAL A 226 -16.72 24.81 10.63
N VAL A 227 -16.44 23.54 10.35
CA VAL A 227 -15.57 23.14 9.24
C VAL A 227 -16.21 22.03 8.42
N LYS A 228 -15.76 21.89 7.18
CA LYS A 228 -16.25 20.90 6.21
C LYS A 228 -15.15 19.95 5.77
N ILE A 229 -15.42 18.65 5.85
CA ILE A 229 -14.47 17.60 5.45
C ILE A 229 -15.09 16.80 4.29
N ILE A 230 -14.55 16.98 3.09
CA ILE A 230 -14.99 16.26 1.88
C ILE A 230 -14.28 14.90 1.83
N HIS A 231 -15.04 13.81 1.68
CA HIS A 231 -14.51 12.43 1.68
C HIS A 231 -15.05 11.54 0.55
N GLY A 232 -15.88 12.09 -0.34
CA GLY A 232 -16.42 11.44 -1.53
C GLY A 232 -17.78 10.77 -1.31
N LYS A 233 -18.54 10.59 -2.41
CA LYS A 233 -19.87 9.98 -2.42
C LYS A 233 -19.80 8.46 -2.13
N GLY A 234 -20.61 7.97 -1.17
CA GLY A 234 -20.84 6.54 -0.90
C GLY A 234 -20.56 6.08 0.55
N LYS A 235 -20.94 4.82 0.88
CA LYS A 235 -20.60 4.12 2.14
C LYS A 235 -19.10 3.74 2.21
N SER A 236 -18.22 4.70 1.99
CA SER A 236 -16.78 4.47 1.85
C SER A 236 -16.11 4.15 3.19
N VAL A 237 -15.05 3.34 3.17
CA VAL A 237 -14.17 3.10 4.33
C VAL A 237 -13.66 4.44 4.90
N LYS A 238 -13.47 5.46 4.05
CA LYS A 238 -13.08 6.82 4.44
C LYS A 238 -14.12 7.48 5.34
N LYS A 239 -15.41 7.47 5.00
CA LYS A 239 -16.48 8.03 5.86
C LYS A 239 -16.54 7.34 7.23
N ARG A 240 -16.46 6.01 7.26
CA ARG A 240 -16.45 5.24 8.52
C ARG A 240 -15.23 5.58 9.39
N ASN A 241 -14.06 5.74 8.78
CA ASN A 241 -12.85 6.13 9.51
C ASN A 241 -12.94 7.58 10.02
N LEU A 242 -13.39 8.51 9.18
CA LEU A 242 -13.66 9.90 9.58
C LEU A 242 -14.57 9.93 10.82
N TYR A 243 -15.70 9.22 10.78
CA TYR A 243 -16.66 9.23 11.90
C TYR A 243 -16.07 8.62 13.17
N LYS A 244 -15.21 7.60 13.06
CA LYS A 244 -14.51 7.05 14.22
C LYS A 244 -13.57 8.08 14.86
N ILE A 245 -12.86 8.85 14.04
CA ILE A 245 -11.94 9.90 14.50
C ILE A 245 -12.75 11.02 15.17
N LEU A 246 -13.75 11.57 14.47
CA LEU A 246 -14.56 12.68 14.99
C LEU A 246 -15.23 12.35 16.33
N LYS A 247 -15.70 11.10 16.52
CA LYS A 247 -16.34 10.66 17.77
C LYS A 247 -15.44 10.69 19.00
N VAL A 248 -14.13 10.59 18.83
CA VAL A 248 -13.18 10.53 19.95
C VAL A 248 -12.46 11.86 20.17
N ARG A 249 -12.79 12.90 19.39
CA ARG A 249 -12.12 14.20 19.48
C ARG A 249 -12.80 15.14 20.46
N PRO A 250 -12.09 15.64 21.49
CA PRO A 250 -12.68 16.54 22.48
C PRO A 250 -13.07 17.90 21.90
N GLU A 251 -12.41 18.33 20.83
CA GLU A 251 -12.74 19.58 20.13
C GLU A 251 -14.00 19.49 19.25
N VAL A 252 -14.55 18.29 19.01
CA VAL A 252 -15.74 18.11 18.15
C VAL A 252 -17.00 18.06 19.00
N VAL A 253 -17.93 19.00 18.76
CA VAL A 253 -19.23 19.06 19.46
C VAL A 253 -20.24 18.14 18.78
N LEU A 254 -20.39 18.28 17.47
CA LEU A 254 -21.34 17.54 16.65
C LEU A 254 -20.76 17.42 15.24
N PHE A 255 -21.15 16.36 14.53
CA PHE A 255 -20.91 16.28 13.10
C PHE A 255 -22.11 15.65 12.39
N ARG A 256 -22.35 16.06 11.15
CA ARG A 256 -23.44 15.55 10.30
C ARG A 256 -23.00 15.41 8.86
N ASP A 257 -23.66 14.49 8.15
CA ASP A 257 -23.50 14.35 6.71
C ASP A 257 -24.06 15.58 5.99
N ASP A 258 -23.31 16.10 5.03
CA ASP A 258 -23.77 17.14 4.11
C ASP A 258 -24.43 16.45 2.91
N SER A 259 -25.73 16.18 3.04
CA SER A 259 -26.53 15.39 2.08
C SER A 259 -26.61 16.01 0.69
N ASP A 260 -26.27 17.30 0.55
CA ASP A 260 -26.46 18.05 -0.69
C ASP A 260 -25.20 18.15 -1.56
N ASN A 261 -24.00 17.80 -1.06
CA ASN A 261 -22.76 17.98 -1.83
C ASN A 261 -21.67 16.93 -1.57
N TRP A 262 -21.23 16.27 -2.65
CA TRP A 262 -19.93 15.56 -2.80
C TRP A 262 -19.54 14.48 -1.77
N GLY A 263 -20.44 14.12 -0.84
CA GLY A 263 -20.11 13.25 0.28
C GLY A 263 -19.14 13.95 1.23
N ALA A 264 -19.64 14.97 1.92
CA ALA A 264 -18.91 15.75 2.89
C ALA A 264 -19.52 15.62 4.28
N THR A 265 -18.74 15.92 5.31
CA THR A 265 -19.18 15.96 6.70
C THR A 265 -18.96 17.36 7.25
N ILE A 266 -20.02 17.97 7.79
CA ILE A 266 -19.94 19.23 8.53
C ILE A 266 -19.62 18.89 9.97
N VAL A 267 -18.63 19.59 10.54
CA VAL A 267 -18.14 19.38 11.90
C VAL A 267 -18.24 20.70 12.66
N GLU A 268 -18.93 20.68 13.80
CA GLU A 268 -19.01 21.80 14.73
C GLU A 268 -17.90 21.66 15.78
N ILE A 269 -17.11 22.71 15.95
CA ILE A 269 -15.92 22.73 16.79
C ILE A 269 -16.17 23.53 18.06
N PHE A 270 -15.79 22.95 19.19
CA PHE A 270 -15.76 23.63 20.47
C PHE A 270 -14.55 24.57 20.50
N LEU A 271 -14.82 25.86 20.64
CA LEU A 271 -13.78 26.88 20.86
C LEU A 271 -13.71 27.17 22.36
N PRO A 272 -12.67 26.71 23.08
CA PRO A 272 -12.47 27.10 24.46
C PRO A 272 -12.34 28.63 24.54
N LYS A 273 -12.98 29.22 25.55
CA LYS A 273 -12.91 30.65 25.85
C LYS A 273 -11.50 31.06 26.28
#